data_AF-A0A351ZX19-F1
#
_entry.id   AF-A0A351ZX19-F1
#
_cell.length_a   1.000
_cell.length_b   1.000
_cell.length_c   1.000
_cell.angle_alpha   90.00
_cell.angle_beta   90.00
_cell.angle_gamma   90.00
#
_symmetry.space_group_name_H-M   'P 1'
#
loop_
_entity.id
_entity.type
_entity.pdbx_description
1 polymer ?
#
loop_
_entity_poly.entity_id
_entity_poly.type
_entity_poly.pdbx_seq_one_letter_code
_entity_poly.pdbx_strand_id
1 'polypeptide(L)'
;MKPRNTLVFFCFVLAMLCTTLTLLGQQPTSVLQQPRPLSPAEFMTSDTSQATRPGVPGQAQAPSSREQDSLYRQAMELQITAPARFAMAARETSAMLLAMSRANARRTIWDQIDATMDIPASIFKPRDQDVTQYQLTIANAMYVPGVLLRPMGTGNLQVNFSDIAKVFGIGEDVSPVIRYVVDDYLDVEIVIYSTQAMIVATLFSGKQEPGTYTITWNGKAQDGKPVPTGEYIAEVRLGRERIMRKRITWNAR
;
A
#
# COMPACT_ATOMS: atom_id res chain seq x y z
N MET A 1 -50.32 26.47 58.91
CA MET A 1 -48.89 26.62 59.26
C MET A 1 -48.28 25.26 59.60
N LYS A 2 -47.28 24.77 58.83
CA LYS A 2 -46.04 24.16 59.36
C LYS A 2 -45.06 23.86 58.20
N PRO A 3 -43.88 24.51 58.14
CA PRO A 3 -42.94 24.35 57.04
C PRO A 3 -42.04 23.13 57.25
N ARG A 4 -42.48 21.94 56.79
CA ARG A 4 -41.66 20.71 56.87
C ARG A 4 -41.11 20.22 55.52
N ASN A 5 -41.76 20.51 54.39
CA ASN A 5 -41.33 19.99 53.09
C ASN A 5 -40.30 20.89 52.38
N THR A 6 -40.36 22.21 52.55
CA THR A 6 -39.40 23.15 51.92
C THR A 6 -37.98 22.96 52.42
N LEU A 7 -37.79 22.66 53.71
CA LEU A 7 -36.45 22.49 54.29
C LEU A 7 -35.80 21.17 53.86
N VAL A 8 -36.59 20.09 53.75
CA VAL A 8 -36.13 18.81 53.18
C VAL A 8 -35.74 18.96 51.71
N PHE A 9 -36.56 19.66 50.92
CA PHE A 9 -36.27 19.90 49.51
C PHE A 9 -35.00 20.74 49.31
N PHE A 10 -34.81 21.79 50.14
CA PHE A 10 -33.61 22.62 50.09
C PHE A 10 -32.34 21.85 50.50
N CYS A 11 -32.41 21.00 51.54
CA CYS A 11 -31.31 20.09 51.89
C CYS A 11 -30.99 19.08 50.78
N PHE A 12 -32.00 18.57 50.06
CA PHE A 12 -31.78 17.63 48.95
C PHE A 12 -31.10 18.32 47.76
N VAL A 13 -31.55 19.53 47.40
CA VAL A 13 -30.93 20.35 46.34
C VAL A 13 -29.51 20.75 46.73
N LEU A 14 -29.27 21.15 47.99
CA LEU A 14 -27.93 21.51 48.48
C LEU A 14 -26.99 20.30 48.48
N ALA A 15 -27.46 19.12 48.90
CA ALA A 15 -26.68 17.88 48.83
C ALA A 15 -26.34 17.51 47.38
N MET A 16 -27.31 17.62 46.46
CA MET A 16 -27.10 17.36 45.04
C MET A 16 -26.07 18.33 44.43
N LEU A 17 -26.19 19.63 44.74
CA LEU A 17 -25.26 20.66 44.29
C LEU A 17 -23.83 20.41 44.81
N CYS A 18 -23.70 19.99 46.08
CA CYS A 18 -22.43 19.66 46.69
C CYS A 18 -21.79 18.41 46.04
N THR A 19 -22.59 17.38 45.71
CA THR A 19 -22.10 16.21 44.96
C THR A 19 -21.73 16.52 43.50
N THR A 20 -22.34 17.53 42.87
CA THR A 20 -21.90 17.97 41.53
C THR A 20 -20.61 18.79 41.57
N LEU A 21 -20.36 19.56 42.65
CA LEU A 21 -19.13 20.35 42.78
C LEU A 21 -17.89 19.47 42.98
N THR A 22 -18.01 18.36 43.73
CA THR A 22 -16.88 17.44 43.97
C THR A 22 -16.47 16.66 42.71
N LEU A 23 -17.37 16.44 41.74
CA LEU A 23 -17.01 15.83 40.45
C LEU A 23 -16.22 16.76 39.51
N LEU A 24 -16.40 18.09 39.58
CA LEU A 24 -15.63 19.02 38.74
C LEU A 24 -14.20 19.27 39.23
N GLY A 25 -13.85 18.83 40.45
CA GLY A 25 -12.51 18.99 41.03
C GLY A 25 -11.47 17.99 40.51
N GLN A 26 -11.89 16.89 39.87
CA GLN A 26 -10.95 15.93 39.29
C GLN A 26 -10.56 16.35 37.87
N GLN A 27 -9.38 16.95 37.74
CA GLN A 27 -8.73 17.09 36.44
C GLN A 27 -8.59 15.69 35.82
N PRO A 28 -9.10 15.45 34.59
CA PRO A 28 -8.96 14.15 33.95
C PRO A 28 -7.49 13.94 33.58
N THR A 29 -6.79 13.12 34.37
CA THR A 29 -5.48 12.60 33.98
C THR A 29 -5.64 11.87 32.65
N SER A 30 -5.02 12.40 31.59
CA SER A 30 -5.10 11.77 30.27
C SER A 30 -4.68 10.30 30.35
N VAL A 31 -5.44 9.41 29.70
CA VAL A 31 -5.29 7.94 29.79
C VAL A 31 -3.88 7.46 29.34
N LEU A 32 -3.11 8.33 28.68
CA LEU A 32 -1.77 8.06 28.16
C LEU A 32 -0.62 8.51 29.08
N GLN A 33 -0.87 9.31 30.13
CA GLN A 33 0.16 9.64 31.10
C GLN A 33 0.26 8.57 32.18
N GLN A 34 1.12 7.58 31.94
CA GLN A 34 1.63 6.74 33.04
C GLN A 34 2.29 7.66 34.10
N PRO A 35 2.00 7.47 35.40
CA PRO A 35 2.61 8.29 36.44
C PRO A 35 4.12 8.10 36.40
N ARG A 36 4.88 9.19 36.27
CA ARG A 36 6.34 9.15 36.19
C ARG A 36 6.89 8.39 37.40
N PRO A 37 7.64 7.28 37.22
CA PRO A 37 8.24 6.59 38.33
C PRO A 37 9.25 7.52 39.02
N LEU A 38 9.04 7.77 40.31
CA LEU A 38 9.96 8.53 41.14
C LEU A 38 11.24 7.73 41.33
N SER A 39 12.40 8.34 41.04
CA SER A 39 13.68 7.71 41.36
C SER A 39 13.82 7.55 42.88
N PRO A 40 14.59 6.57 43.41
CA PRO A 40 14.72 6.37 44.86
C PRO A 40 15.21 7.59 45.65
N ALA A 41 15.88 8.55 44.99
CA ALA A 41 16.37 9.80 45.58
C ALA A 41 15.45 11.02 45.35
N GLU A 42 14.51 10.96 44.39
CA GLU A 42 13.36 11.89 44.33
C GLU A 42 12.23 11.41 45.25
N PHE A 43 12.11 10.10 45.45
CA PHE A 43 11.63 9.55 46.72
C PHE A 43 12.64 9.89 47.84
N MET A 44 12.26 9.73 49.12
CA MET A 44 12.98 10.27 50.29
C MET A 44 13.04 11.81 50.37
N THR A 45 13.26 12.54 49.27
CA THR A 45 13.38 14.02 49.25
C THR A 45 12.09 14.76 48.87
N SER A 46 11.16 14.12 48.17
CA SER A 46 9.84 14.70 47.84
C SER A 46 9.02 15.05 49.09
N ASP A 47 8.15 16.05 48.95
CA ASP A 47 7.27 16.60 49.99
C ASP A 47 6.52 15.51 50.78
N THR A 48 6.40 15.72 52.10
CA THR A 48 6.04 14.72 53.10
C THR A 48 4.53 14.59 53.34
N SER A 49 3.73 15.38 52.61
CA SER A 49 2.29 15.58 52.84
C SER A 49 1.35 14.52 52.23
N GLN A 50 1.83 13.58 51.41
CA GLN A 50 0.97 12.61 50.70
C GLN A 50 0.82 11.27 51.42
N ALA A 51 -0.44 10.85 51.61
CA ALA A 51 -0.85 9.65 52.36
C ALA A 51 -0.42 8.29 51.74
N THR A 52 0.09 8.28 50.51
CA THR A 52 0.40 7.06 49.74
C THR A 52 1.86 6.59 49.89
N ARG A 53 2.58 7.04 50.92
CA ARG A 53 3.95 6.59 51.23
C ARG A 53 3.95 5.58 52.39
N PRO A 54 4.71 4.48 52.28
CA PRO A 54 5.33 3.88 53.46
C PRO A 54 6.21 4.96 54.10
N GLY A 55 5.84 5.40 55.30
CA GLY A 55 6.47 6.53 55.97
C GLY A 55 7.95 6.33 56.29
N VAL A 56 8.60 7.44 56.63
CA VAL A 56 9.99 7.47 57.14
C VAL A 56 10.11 6.54 58.37
N PRO A 57 11.26 5.86 58.60
CA PRO A 57 11.45 5.02 59.79
C PRO A 57 11.02 5.72 61.08
N GLY A 58 10.00 5.18 61.74
CA GLY A 58 9.36 5.76 62.95
C GLY A 58 8.02 6.46 62.75
N GLN A 59 7.63 6.84 61.52
CA GLN A 59 6.32 7.44 61.21
C GLN A 59 5.35 6.48 60.49
N ALA A 60 5.85 5.42 59.85
CA ALA A 60 5.01 4.45 59.15
C ALA A 60 4.28 3.50 60.12
N GLN A 61 2.99 3.74 60.37
CA GLN A 61 2.06 2.72 60.87
C GLN A 61 1.27 2.11 59.70
N ALA A 62 1.99 1.61 58.69
CA ALA A 62 1.38 0.74 57.70
C ALA A 62 1.02 -0.59 58.42
N PRO A 63 -0.24 -1.04 58.40
CA PRO A 63 -0.58 -2.34 59.00
C PRO A 63 0.18 -3.43 58.25
N SER A 64 0.89 -4.28 58.99
CA SER A 64 1.61 -5.41 58.40
C SER A 64 0.63 -6.34 57.69
N SER A 65 1.02 -6.85 56.52
CA SER A 65 0.20 -7.84 55.84
C SER A 65 0.24 -9.17 56.62
N ARG A 66 -0.80 -10.00 56.48
CA ARG A 66 -0.83 -11.34 57.11
C ARG A 66 0.39 -12.20 56.70
N GLU A 67 0.88 -11.99 55.48
CA GLU A 67 2.08 -12.65 54.95
C GLU A 67 3.35 -12.12 55.63
N GLN A 68 3.48 -10.81 55.83
CA GLN A 68 4.60 -10.20 56.56
C GLN A 68 4.66 -10.70 58.01
N ASP A 69 3.52 -10.77 58.70
CA ASP A 69 3.44 -11.33 60.07
C ASP A 69 3.85 -12.81 60.10
N SER A 70 3.42 -13.60 59.12
CA SER A 70 3.77 -15.02 59.00
C SER A 70 5.27 -15.22 58.76
N LEU A 71 5.85 -14.48 57.81
CA LEU A 71 7.27 -14.48 57.51
C LEU A 71 8.11 -14.00 58.71
N TYR A 72 7.62 -13.00 59.45
CA TYR A 72 8.30 -12.51 60.66
C TYR A 72 8.35 -13.58 61.75
N ARG A 73 7.26 -14.32 62.00
CA ARG A 73 7.26 -15.44 62.97
C ARG A 73 8.22 -16.53 62.55
N GLN A 74 8.15 -16.99 61.29
CA GLN A 74 9.07 -17.99 60.75
C GLN A 74 10.54 -17.53 60.86
N ALA A 75 10.82 -16.24 60.63
CA ALA A 75 12.16 -15.67 60.80
C ALA A 75 12.62 -15.53 62.26
N MET A 76 11.71 -15.63 63.25
CA MET A 76 12.06 -15.69 64.68
C MET A 76 12.22 -17.12 65.20
N GLU A 77 11.63 -18.11 64.53
CA GLU A 77 11.88 -19.53 64.79
C GLU A 77 13.27 -19.98 64.31
N LEU A 78 13.81 -19.31 63.28
CA LEU A 78 15.18 -19.52 62.81
C LEU A 78 16.21 -19.00 63.83
N GLN A 79 16.97 -19.92 64.44
CA GLN A 79 18.07 -19.62 65.38
C GLN A 79 19.33 -19.06 64.68
N ILE A 80 19.17 -17.95 63.96
CA ILE A 80 20.24 -17.25 63.24
C ILE A 80 20.60 -15.98 64.02
N THR A 81 21.89 -15.73 64.23
CA THR A 81 22.35 -14.52 64.92
C THR A 81 21.96 -13.26 64.14
N ALA A 82 21.66 -12.16 64.86
CA ALA A 82 21.24 -10.91 64.23
C ALA A 82 22.23 -10.37 63.15
N PRO A 83 23.57 -10.46 63.31
CA PRO A 83 24.50 -10.08 62.25
C PRO A 83 24.38 -10.94 60.98
N ALA A 84 24.15 -12.25 61.12
CA ALA A 84 23.99 -13.14 59.97
C ALA A 84 22.65 -12.88 59.24
N ARG A 85 21.56 -12.61 59.97
CA ARG A 85 20.29 -12.16 59.38
C ARG A 85 20.43 -10.86 58.60
N PHE A 86 21.12 -9.86 59.18
CA PHE A 86 21.39 -8.59 58.52
C PHE A 86 22.25 -8.77 57.25
N ALA A 87 23.31 -9.59 57.31
CA ALA A 87 24.16 -9.86 56.17
C ALA A 87 23.42 -10.53 55.00
N MET A 88 22.48 -11.43 55.27
CA MET A 88 21.63 -12.06 54.24
C MET A 88 20.66 -11.05 53.62
N ALA A 89 19.92 -10.30 54.44
CA ALA A 89 19.00 -9.26 53.96
C ALA A 89 19.72 -8.16 53.16
N ALA A 90 20.93 -7.76 53.56
CA ALA A 90 21.77 -6.82 52.83
C ALA A 90 22.20 -7.36 51.44
N ARG A 91 22.48 -8.66 51.33
CA ARG A 91 22.79 -9.30 50.03
C ARG A 91 21.58 -9.32 49.11
N GLU A 92 20.43 -9.79 49.59
CA GLU A 92 19.17 -9.85 48.81
C GLU A 92 18.74 -8.46 48.32
N THR A 93 18.73 -7.48 49.22
CA THR A 93 18.39 -6.09 48.86
C THR A 93 19.41 -5.49 47.89
N SER A 94 20.72 -5.76 48.03
CA SER A 94 21.72 -5.25 47.08
C SER A 94 21.50 -5.76 45.64
N ALA A 95 21.12 -7.02 45.47
CA ALA A 95 20.81 -7.61 44.16
C ALA A 95 19.56 -6.97 43.55
N MET A 96 18.50 -6.79 44.34
CA MET A 96 17.28 -6.09 43.92
C MET A 96 17.56 -4.63 43.54
N LEU A 97 18.39 -3.92 44.31
CA LEU A 97 18.72 -2.53 44.08
C LEU A 97 19.58 -2.35 42.82
N LEU A 98 20.48 -3.30 42.51
CA LEU A 98 21.21 -3.36 41.23
C LEU A 98 20.31 -3.67 40.02
N ALA A 99 19.29 -4.54 40.18
CA ALA A 99 18.30 -4.76 39.12
C ALA A 99 17.45 -3.50 38.87
N MET A 100 17.00 -2.87 39.96
CA MET A 100 16.21 -1.63 39.94
C MET A 100 17.00 -0.45 39.36
N SER A 101 18.30 -0.34 39.63
CA SER A 101 19.15 0.74 39.09
C SER A 101 19.46 0.55 37.61
N ARG A 102 19.54 -0.69 37.12
CA ARG A 102 19.62 -0.99 35.67
C ARG A 102 18.31 -0.66 34.95
N ALA A 103 17.18 -1.03 35.53
CA ALA A 103 15.86 -0.72 34.96
C ALA A 103 15.57 0.79 34.90
N ASN A 104 16.03 1.53 35.92
CA ASN A 104 15.90 2.99 36.02
C ASN A 104 17.14 3.76 35.53
N ALA A 105 18.10 3.09 34.88
CA ALA A 105 19.22 3.77 34.26
C ALA A 105 18.66 4.78 33.24
N ARG A 106 19.15 6.02 33.26
CA ARG A 106 18.69 7.06 32.33
C ARG A 106 19.02 6.60 30.90
N ARG A 107 18.01 6.11 30.18
CA ARG A 107 18.10 5.76 28.76
C ARG A 107 18.72 6.93 28.01
N THR A 108 19.78 6.66 27.26
CA THR A 108 20.41 7.66 26.41
C THR A 108 19.42 8.13 25.34
N ILE A 109 19.72 9.26 24.69
CA ILE A 109 18.92 9.74 23.56
C ILE A 109 18.88 8.68 22.46
N TRP A 110 19.98 7.94 22.25
CA TRP A 110 20.05 6.84 21.28
C TRP A 110 19.18 5.64 21.68
N ASP A 111 19.18 5.21 22.95
CA ASP A 111 18.27 4.15 23.42
C ASP A 111 16.78 4.53 23.25
N GLN A 112 16.46 5.82 23.34
CA GLN A 112 15.10 6.32 23.09
C GLN A 112 14.77 6.37 21.59
N ILE A 113 15.74 6.71 20.75
CA ILE A 113 15.60 6.69 19.29
C ILE A 113 15.43 5.25 18.80
N ASP A 114 16.29 4.31 19.19
CA ASP A 114 16.19 2.89 18.80
C ASP A 114 14.86 2.28 19.25
N ALA A 115 14.42 2.53 20.48
CA ALA A 115 13.11 2.09 20.97
C ALA A 115 11.91 2.75 20.27
N THR A 116 12.12 3.85 19.53
CA THR A 116 11.10 4.52 18.69
C THR A 116 11.20 4.08 17.22
N MET A 117 12.38 3.63 16.79
CA MET A 117 12.67 3.16 15.43
C MET A 117 12.41 1.65 15.23
N ASP A 118 12.14 0.89 16.29
CA ASP A 118 11.62 -0.48 16.22
C ASP A 118 10.15 -0.49 15.70
N ILE A 119 9.98 -0.09 14.45
CA ILE A 119 8.71 -0.10 13.72
C ILE A 119 8.45 -1.55 13.31
N PRO A 120 7.45 -2.24 13.89
CA PRO A 120 7.23 -3.65 13.60
C PRO A 120 6.92 -3.86 12.11
N ALA A 121 7.44 -4.94 11.55
CA ALA A 121 7.32 -5.29 10.13
C ALA A 121 5.85 -5.41 9.63
N SER A 122 4.88 -5.48 10.53
CA SER A 122 3.45 -5.41 10.23
C SER A 122 2.98 -4.03 9.73
N ILE A 123 3.61 -2.93 10.15
CA ILE A 123 3.25 -1.57 9.70
C ILE A 123 3.60 -1.34 8.22
N PHE A 124 4.63 -2.03 7.71
CA PHE A 124 5.00 -1.99 6.30
C PHE A 124 4.14 -2.89 5.40
N LYS A 125 3.24 -3.70 5.96
CA LYS A 125 2.27 -4.46 5.17
C LYS A 125 1.06 -3.57 4.88
N PRO A 126 0.65 -3.39 3.61
CA PRO A 126 -0.57 -2.67 3.31
C PRO A 126 -1.77 -3.39 3.93
N ARG A 127 -2.78 -2.63 4.37
CA ARG A 127 -4.02 -3.21 4.90
C ARG A 127 -4.84 -3.72 3.71
N ASP A 128 -5.75 -4.66 3.95
CA ASP A 128 -6.64 -5.20 2.91
C ASP A 128 -7.41 -4.09 2.18
N GLN A 129 -7.83 -3.05 2.93
CA GLN A 129 -8.47 -1.84 2.40
C GLN A 129 -7.58 -1.09 1.39
N ASP A 130 -6.29 -0.96 1.67
CA ASP A 130 -5.33 -0.26 0.80
C ASP A 130 -5.10 -1.07 -0.49
N VAL A 131 -5.03 -2.40 -0.39
CA VAL A 131 -4.92 -3.31 -1.53
C VAL A 131 -6.16 -3.23 -2.42
N THR A 132 -7.36 -3.26 -1.85
CA THR A 132 -8.61 -3.13 -2.63
C THR A 132 -8.75 -1.75 -3.26
N GLN A 133 -8.36 -0.68 -2.56
CA GLN A 133 -8.38 0.69 -3.09
C GLN A 133 -7.42 0.87 -4.27
N TYR A 134 -6.23 0.27 -4.18
CA TYR A 134 -5.26 0.23 -5.27
C TYR A 134 -5.81 -0.48 -6.51
N GLN A 135 -6.43 -1.66 -6.33
CA GLN A 135 -7.08 -2.41 -7.42
C GLN A 135 -8.21 -1.63 -8.08
N LEU A 136 -9.08 -0.97 -7.29
CA LEU A 136 -10.14 -0.09 -7.82
C LEU A 136 -9.57 1.08 -8.61
N THR A 137 -8.45 1.66 -8.16
CA THR A 137 -7.77 2.77 -8.84
C THR A 137 -7.24 2.32 -10.22
N ILE A 138 -6.63 1.15 -10.30
CA ILE A 138 -6.20 0.55 -11.58
C ILE A 138 -7.39 0.26 -12.50
N ALA A 139 -8.46 -0.34 -11.96
CA ALA A 139 -9.66 -0.66 -12.73
C ALA A 139 -10.31 0.61 -13.34
N ASN A 140 -10.42 1.68 -12.54
CA ASN A 140 -10.94 2.97 -13.00
C ASN A 140 -10.01 3.64 -14.03
N ALA A 141 -8.70 3.52 -13.89
CA ALA A 141 -7.72 4.07 -14.85
C ALA A 141 -7.74 3.35 -16.21
N MET A 142 -8.11 2.06 -16.23
CA MET A 142 -8.27 1.28 -17.47
C MET A 142 -9.68 1.37 -18.07
N TYR A 143 -10.64 1.99 -17.38
CA TYR A 143 -12.02 2.10 -17.86
C TYR A 143 -12.15 3.19 -18.93
N VAL A 144 -12.52 2.79 -20.15
CA VAL A 144 -12.86 3.69 -21.25
C VAL A 144 -14.38 3.66 -21.47
N PRO A 145 -15.11 4.78 -21.26
CA PRO A 145 -16.55 4.84 -21.48
C PRO A 145 -16.96 4.39 -22.90
N GLY A 146 -17.97 3.53 -22.99
CA GLY A 146 -18.50 3.03 -24.26
C GLY A 146 -17.71 1.89 -24.92
N VAL A 147 -16.50 1.56 -24.43
CA VAL A 147 -15.72 0.43 -24.94
C VAL A 147 -15.95 -0.80 -24.04
N LEU A 148 -16.49 -1.88 -24.61
CA LEU A 148 -16.75 -3.14 -23.89
C LEU A 148 -15.44 -3.92 -23.65
N LEU A 149 -14.64 -3.47 -22.68
CA LEU A 149 -13.51 -4.23 -22.15
C LEU A 149 -14.03 -5.39 -21.27
N ARG A 150 -14.23 -6.57 -21.86
CA ARG A 150 -14.50 -7.82 -21.13
C ARG A 150 -13.47 -8.91 -21.48
N PRO A 151 -13.14 -9.82 -20.55
CA PRO A 151 -13.44 -9.80 -19.11
C PRO A 151 -12.29 -9.19 -18.29
N MET A 152 -12.60 -8.67 -17.10
CA MET A 152 -11.61 -8.34 -16.08
C MET A 152 -10.99 -9.64 -15.53
N GLY A 153 -9.88 -10.09 -16.13
CA GLY A 153 -9.17 -11.30 -15.71
C GLY A 153 -8.01 -11.65 -16.65
N THR A 154 -6.78 -11.33 -16.22
CA THR A 154 -5.49 -11.83 -16.74
C THR A 154 -5.33 -11.88 -18.27
N GLY A 155 -6.01 -11.00 -19.00
CA GLY A 155 -5.97 -10.88 -20.45
C GLY A 155 -5.45 -9.52 -20.86
N ASN A 156 -4.13 -9.34 -20.88
CA ASN A 156 -3.52 -8.13 -21.43
C ASN A 156 -3.91 -8.04 -22.91
N LEU A 157 -4.64 -6.98 -23.30
CA LEU A 157 -4.95 -6.70 -24.70
C LEU A 157 -3.66 -6.26 -25.41
N GLN A 158 -2.90 -7.24 -25.91
CA GLN A 158 -1.65 -7.00 -26.63
C GLN A 158 -1.94 -6.52 -28.06
N VAL A 159 -2.31 -5.25 -28.20
CA VAL A 159 -2.37 -4.59 -29.50
C VAL A 159 -0.95 -4.28 -29.96
N ASN A 160 -0.57 -4.68 -31.18
CA ASN A 160 0.73 -4.30 -31.72
C ASN A 160 0.77 -2.80 -32.01
N PHE A 161 1.91 -2.16 -31.74
CA PHE A 161 2.10 -0.74 -32.01
C PHE A 161 1.84 -0.36 -33.48
N SER A 162 2.10 -1.28 -34.41
CA SER A 162 1.79 -1.14 -35.84
C SER A 162 0.29 -1.02 -36.14
N ASP A 163 -0.58 -1.63 -35.34
CA ASP A 163 -2.03 -1.58 -35.54
C ASP A 163 -2.63 -0.30 -34.94
N ILE A 164 -2.07 0.16 -33.80
CA ILE A 164 -2.33 1.48 -33.24
C ILE A 164 -1.91 2.58 -34.24
N ALA A 165 -0.72 2.45 -34.83
CA ALA A 165 -0.20 3.40 -35.80
C ALA A 165 -1.11 3.57 -37.04
N LYS A 166 -1.71 2.48 -37.55
CA LYS A 166 -2.69 2.54 -38.65
C LYS A 166 -3.95 3.34 -38.30
N VAL A 167 -4.45 3.22 -37.07
CA VAL A 167 -5.64 3.97 -36.61
C VAL A 167 -5.37 5.48 -36.59
N PHE A 168 -4.17 5.89 -36.17
CA PHE A 168 -3.78 7.31 -36.13
C PHE A 168 -3.17 7.83 -37.45
N GLY A 169 -3.18 7.04 -38.53
CA GLY A 169 -2.64 7.44 -39.83
C GLY A 169 -1.11 7.59 -39.89
N ILE A 170 -0.40 7.21 -38.82
CA ILE A 170 1.08 7.24 -38.72
C ILE A 170 1.73 5.91 -39.11
N GLY A 171 0.94 4.87 -39.38
CA GLY A 171 1.38 3.54 -39.81
C GLY A 171 0.98 3.23 -41.25
N GLU A 172 1.94 2.77 -42.05
CA GLU A 172 1.69 2.29 -43.41
C GLU A 172 0.96 0.93 -43.39
N ASP A 173 -0.04 0.76 -44.26
CA ASP A 173 -0.63 -0.55 -44.54
C ASP A 173 0.33 -1.35 -45.43
N VAL A 174 1.08 -2.29 -44.86
CA VAL A 174 2.00 -3.19 -45.60
C VAL A 174 1.40 -4.55 -45.95
N SER A 175 0.06 -4.69 -45.89
CA SER A 175 -0.62 -5.97 -46.20
C SER A 175 -0.62 -6.30 -47.71
N PRO A 176 -0.68 -7.59 -48.10
CA PRO A 176 -0.76 -8.01 -49.51
C PRO A 176 -2.11 -7.69 -50.19
N VAL A 177 -3.01 -6.97 -49.51
CA VAL A 177 -4.32 -6.53 -50.02
C VAL A 177 -4.18 -5.16 -50.68
N ILE A 178 -4.24 -5.10 -52.00
CA ILE A 178 -4.10 -3.89 -52.80
C ILE A 178 -5.51 -3.38 -53.13
N ARG A 179 -5.81 -2.16 -52.66
CA ARG A 179 -7.08 -1.46 -52.90
C ARG A 179 -6.82 -0.25 -53.78
N TYR A 180 -7.60 -0.09 -54.83
CA TYR A 180 -7.48 1.02 -55.79
C TYR A 180 -8.85 1.40 -56.35
N VAL A 181 -8.95 2.63 -56.87
CA VAL A 181 -10.16 3.17 -57.47
C VAL A 181 -9.86 3.50 -58.94
N VAL A 182 -10.76 3.07 -59.81
CA VAL A 182 -10.80 3.36 -61.24
C VAL A 182 -11.90 4.40 -61.44
N ASP A 183 -11.56 5.57 -61.97
CA ASP A 183 -12.50 6.70 -62.08
C ASP A 183 -13.18 6.80 -63.46
N ASP A 184 -12.56 6.23 -64.50
CA ASP A 184 -13.05 6.17 -65.88
C ASP A 184 -12.61 4.84 -66.52
N TYR A 185 -13.19 4.43 -67.65
CA TYR A 185 -12.87 3.17 -68.34
C TYR A 185 -11.45 3.20 -68.93
N LEU A 186 -10.51 2.50 -68.30
CA LEU A 186 -9.08 2.58 -68.61
C LEU A 186 -8.35 1.24 -68.47
N ASP A 187 -7.15 1.16 -69.05
CA ASP A 187 -6.22 0.03 -68.90
C ASP A 187 -5.57 0.07 -67.51
N VAL A 188 -5.70 -1.02 -66.75
CA VAL A 188 -5.12 -1.23 -65.43
C VAL A 188 -4.05 -2.33 -65.51
N GLU A 189 -2.86 -2.06 -64.98
CA GLU A 189 -1.78 -3.05 -64.84
C GLU A 189 -1.31 -3.10 -63.37
N ILE A 190 -1.21 -4.31 -62.81
CA ILE A 190 -0.81 -4.53 -61.41
C ILE A 190 0.37 -5.49 -61.38
N VAL A 191 1.55 -4.97 -61.02
CA VAL A 191 2.81 -5.71 -61.02
C VAL A 191 3.43 -5.69 -59.63
N ILE A 192 3.87 -6.86 -59.17
CA ILE A 192 4.68 -7.03 -57.95
C ILE A 192 6.15 -7.05 -58.33
N TYR A 193 6.92 -6.18 -57.70
CA TYR A 193 8.37 -6.05 -57.83
C TYR A 193 9.10 -6.51 -56.55
N SER A 194 10.30 -7.07 -56.70
CA SER A 194 11.23 -7.28 -55.59
C SER A 194 11.94 -5.97 -55.21
N THR A 195 12.69 -5.97 -54.09
CA THR A 195 13.55 -4.84 -53.70
C THR A 195 14.65 -4.51 -54.71
N GLN A 196 15.01 -5.45 -55.60
CA GLN A 196 15.93 -5.24 -56.73
C GLN A 196 15.21 -4.77 -58.02
N ALA A 197 13.95 -4.32 -57.91
CA ALA A 197 13.09 -3.92 -59.03
C ALA A 197 12.83 -5.00 -60.10
N MET A 198 13.01 -6.29 -59.74
CA MET A 198 12.70 -7.42 -60.63
C MET A 198 11.20 -7.74 -60.57
N ILE A 199 10.58 -8.02 -61.71
CA ILE A 199 9.18 -8.45 -61.77
C ILE A 199 9.06 -9.85 -61.15
N VAL A 200 8.16 -9.98 -60.17
CA VAL A 200 7.86 -11.22 -59.44
C VAL A 200 6.59 -11.87 -59.96
N ALA A 201 5.53 -11.07 -60.13
CA ALA A 201 4.24 -11.50 -60.65
C ALA A 201 3.44 -10.31 -61.20
N THR A 202 2.73 -10.50 -62.31
CA THR A 202 1.65 -9.60 -62.75
C THR A 202 0.33 -10.17 -62.26
N LEU A 203 -0.39 -9.44 -61.41
CA LEU A 203 -1.65 -9.89 -60.80
C LEU A 203 -2.87 -9.61 -61.68
N PHE A 204 -2.81 -8.52 -62.44
CA PHE A 204 -3.86 -8.10 -63.36
C PHE A 204 -3.25 -7.27 -64.49
N SER A 205 -3.78 -7.42 -65.70
CA SER A 205 -3.47 -6.58 -66.86
C SER A 205 -4.68 -6.61 -67.80
N GLY A 206 -5.31 -5.45 -68.03
CA GLY A 206 -6.51 -5.34 -68.87
C GLY A 206 -7.35 -4.11 -68.54
N LYS A 207 -8.51 -3.97 -69.20
CA LYS A 207 -9.42 -2.83 -68.97
C LYS A 207 -10.36 -3.09 -67.80
N GLN A 208 -10.68 -2.04 -67.06
CA GLN A 208 -11.69 -2.05 -66.00
C GLN A 208 -12.64 -0.87 -66.15
N GLU A 209 -13.88 -1.07 -65.69
CA GLU A 209 -14.90 -0.03 -65.60
C GLU A 209 -14.69 0.83 -64.33
N PRO A 210 -15.36 2.00 -64.22
CA PRO A 210 -15.28 2.82 -63.02
C PRO A 210 -15.76 2.06 -61.77
N GLY A 211 -14.96 2.04 -60.71
CA GLY A 211 -15.26 1.28 -59.50
C GLY A 211 -14.12 1.20 -58.49
N THR A 212 -14.42 0.66 -57.31
CA THR A 212 -13.42 0.33 -56.29
C THR A 212 -13.08 -1.15 -56.37
N TYR A 213 -11.80 -1.46 -56.57
CA TYR A 213 -11.31 -2.82 -56.74
C TYR A 213 -10.36 -3.21 -55.61
N THR A 214 -10.39 -4.50 -55.25
CA THR A 214 -9.50 -5.10 -54.26
C THR A 214 -8.89 -6.37 -54.85
N ILE A 215 -7.56 -6.46 -54.86
CA ILE A 215 -6.83 -7.66 -55.27
C ILE A 215 -5.85 -8.06 -54.17
N THR A 216 -5.77 -9.35 -53.86
CA THR A 216 -4.89 -9.88 -52.81
C THR A 216 -3.81 -10.73 -53.44
N TRP A 217 -2.54 -10.38 -53.21
CA TRP A 217 -1.44 -11.23 -53.63
C TRP A 217 -1.32 -12.47 -52.74
N ASN A 218 -1.15 -13.63 -53.36
CA ASN A 218 -1.04 -14.94 -52.70
C ASN A 218 0.41 -15.35 -52.38
N GLY A 219 1.39 -14.45 -52.56
CA GLY A 219 2.80 -14.73 -52.32
C GLY A 219 3.43 -15.72 -53.29
N LYS A 220 2.86 -15.86 -54.49
CA LYS A 220 3.44 -16.67 -55.57
C LYS A 220 4.03 -15.80 -56.67
N ALA A 221 5.14 -16.27 -57.24
CA ALA A 221 5.70 -15.73 -58.46
C ALA A 221 4.88 -16.18 -59.69
N GLN A 222 5.20 -15.61 -60.86
CA GLN A 222 4.50 -15.91 -62.12
C GLN A 222 4.60 -17.39 -62.56
N ASP A 223 5.62 -18.12 -62.10
CA ASP A 223 5.79 -19.56 -62.31
C ASP A 223 5.03 -20.44 -61.29
N GLY A 224 4.23 -19.81 -60.40
CA GLY A 224 3.44 -20.48 -59.37
C GLY A 224 4.23 -20.89 -58.11
N LYS A 225 5.55 -20.69 -58.06
CA LYS A 225 6.36 -20.99 -56.87
C LYS A 225 6.12 -19.97 -55.75
N PRO A 226 6.18 -20.37 -54.47
CA PRO A 226 6.14 -19.43 -53.35
C PRO A 226 7.38 -18.53 -53.35
N VAL A 227 7.19 -17.27 -53.00
CA VAL A 227 8.29 -16.31 -52.81
C VAL A 227 8.83 -16.36 -51.37
N PRO A 228 10.10 -16.00 -51.12
CA PRO A 228 10.63 -15.94 -49.76
C PRO A 228 9.94 -14.85 -48.91
N THR A 229 10.05 -14.96 -47.59
CA THR A 229 9.72 -13.87 -46.66
C THR A 229 10.59 -12.64 -46.95
N GLY A 230 9.97 -11.47 -47.09
CA GLY A 230 10.68 -10.25 -47.45
C GLY A 230 9.77 -9.08 -47.82
N GLU A 231 10.39 -7.99 -48.26
CA GLU A 231 9.68 -6.81 -48.77
C GLU A 231 9.51 -6.85 -50.30
N TYR A 232 8.35 -6.39 -50.74
CA TYR A 232 7.93 -6.30 -52.14
C TYR A 232 7.22 -4.97 -52.39
N ILE A 233 7.14 -4.54 -53.64
CA ILE A 233 6.43 -3.33 -54.03
C ILE A 233 5.36 -3.70 -55.05
N ALA A 234 4.10 -3.41 -54.74
CA ALA A 234 3.04 -3.43 -55.73
C ALA A 234 2.99 -2.08 -56.45
N GLU A 235 3.08 -2.10 -57.77
CA GLU A 235 2.80 -0.96 -58.63
C GLU A 235 1.47 -1.19 -59.35
N VAL A 236 0.52 -0.26 -59.18
CA VAL A 236 -0.76 -0.21 -59.88
C VAL A 236 -0.69 0.96 -60.86
N ARG A 237 -0.71 0.66 -62.15
CA ARG A 237 -0.79 1.65 -63.23
C ARG A 237 -2.24 1.76 -63.67
N LEU A 238 -2.73 3.00 -63.71
CA LEU A 238 -4.08 3.37 -64.12
C LEU A 238 -3.95 4.29 -65.35
N GLY A 239 -4.05 3.71 -66.54
CA GLY A 239 -3.79 4.41 -67.79
C GLY A 239 -2.31 4.81 -67.95
N ARG A 240 -2.06 6.03 -68.43
CA ARG A 240 -0.70 6.52 -68.74
C ARG A 240 -0.06 7.39 -67.66
N GLU A 241 -0.85 8.00 -66.79
CA GLU A 241 -0.38 9.10 -65.91
C GLU A 241 -0.45 8.75 -64.42
N ARG A 242 -1.33 7.84 -64.02
CA ARG A 242 -1.55 7.52 -62.61
C ARG A 242 -0.85 6.23 -62.23
N ILE A 243 0.12 6.34 -61.33
CA ILE A 243 0.85 5.20 -60.77
C ILE A 243 0.72 5.26 -59.25
N MET A 244 0.16 4.22 -58.65
CA MET A 244 0.12 4.03 -57.20
C MET A 244 1.14 2.95 -56.83
N ARG A 245 1.94 3.20 -55.79
CA ARG A 245 2.88 2.22 -55.22
C ARG A 245 2.48 1.89 -53.79
N LYS A 246 2.55 0.61 -53.42
CA LYS A 246 2.30 0.11 -52.07
C LYS A 246 3.42 -0.84 -51.67
N ARG A 247 4.05 -0.63 -50.51
CA ARG A 247 4.96 -1.61 -49.92
C ARG A 247 4.17 -2.79 -49.37
N ILE A 248 4.68 -3.99 -49.57
CA ILE A 248 4.10 -5.24 -49.05
C ILE A 248 5.19 -5.97 -48.28
N THR A 249 4.92 -6.33 -47.03
CA THR A 249 5.74 -7.27 -46.27
C THR A 249 5.12 -8.65 -46.40
N TRP A 250 5.75 -9.54 -47.15
CA TRP A 250 5.31 -10.93 -47.26
C TRP A 250 6.00 -11.79 -46.20
N ASN A 251 5.23 -12.66 -45.54
CA ASN A 251 5.78 -13.68 -44.65
C ASN A 251 5.30 -15.06 -45.12
N ALA A 252 6.23 -15.88 -45.59
CA ALA A 252 5.97 -17.28 -45.90
C ALA A 252 5.59 -18.01 -44.60
N ARG A 253 4.48 -18.75 -44.66
CA ARG A 253 4.01 -19.64 -43.60
C ARG A 253 4.36 -21.09 -43.94
#